data_AF-A0A0C2GR19-F1
#
_entry.id   AF-A0A0C2GR19-F1
#
_cell.length_a   1.000
_cell.length_b   1.000
_cell.length_c   1.000
_cell.angle_alpha   90.00
_cell.angle_beta   90.00
_cell.angle_gamma   90.00
#
_symmetry.space_group_name_H-M   'P 1'
#
loop_
_entity.id
_entity.type
_entity.pdbx_description
1 polymer ?
#
loop_
_entity_poly.entity_id
_entity_poly.type
_entity_poly.pdbx_seq_one_letter_code
_entity_poly.pdbx_strand_id
1 'polypeptide(L)'
;MPTTFASLKAIPVVLLQSFRNFSARYTVTSIVSGTSALSHVKAQVVKAEHLCASRGLSVLNESLLESSKILILLLGASNESLPLGAAFHVPADCRVVETPWIAMDCPIVNAIKNVNELAENSDKGVWICGTDAFWKIKEPKRFSFSRSEIAAFCFEGRSSDCQSHGVYELDEENMVKSIHYRCEAASSEPKVVLGLIYLPPMLSTRFLSLYSVFPISRSTYYGIDSGALGLKLSLFFDLILATCLPEDEFASSHVFEKSDKNIDVLRQSRRIIWKCFHNVRCRAHCLPLSHYEYLGSVENVHSEMSTTEIMERLRDTMLTRLSELVMGTKQHFSRAVLMTLMASNSRCEENVDILDRLESMCVSKIPRCARVLMLTAEFLALSAHGKGGLRSGPAANPSFTVVFESIKKDPEDRTHVQSLYRIVKQKWMRTETDMIRAARHLEGAAQIYTQMEVQDICQKHIPTLGERESSVAPMSVTVQAAARIDLFGGWLDTPPITLHAKPSAVVNMAIKVDEKKETSAVG
;
A
#
# COMPACT_ATOMS: atom_id res chain seq x y z
N MET A 1 -3.66 -14.35 -34.08
CA MET A 1 -3.18 -15.05 -32.87
C MET A 1 -2.89 -14.02 -31.78
N PRO A 2 -3.74 -13.89 -30.74
CA PRO A 2 -3.42 -13.07 -29.58
C PRO A 2 -3.63 -13.86 -28.28
N THR A 3 -2.62 -14.59 -27.79
CA THR A 3 -2.74 -15.36 -26.54
C THR A 3 -1.55 -15.27 -25.59
N THR A 4 -0.45 -14.61 -25.94
CA THR A 4 0.78 -14.63 -25.11
C THR A 4 1.06 -13.36 -24.29
N PHE A 5 0.25 -12.28 -24.42
CA PHE A 5 0.47 -11.02 -23.68
C PHE A 5 -0.32 -10.88 -22.36
N ALA A 6 -1.07 -11.90 -21.94
CA ALA A 6 -1.92 -11.83 -20.75
C ALA A 6 -1.22 -12.21 -19.44
N SER A 7 -0.20 -13.08 -19.49
CA SER A 7 0.47 -13.63 -18.29
C SER A 7 1.41 -12.60 -17.61
N LEU A 8 2.17 -11.82 -18.39
CA LEU A 8 3.10 -10.80 -17.88
C LEU A 8 2.42 -9.57 -17.23
N LYS A 9 1.10 -9.45 -17.34
CA LYS A 9 0.30 -8.39 -16.67
C LYS A 9 -0.16 -8.77 -15.25
N ALA A 10 0.09 -9.99 -14.76
CA ALA A 10 -0.49 -10.49 -13.51
C ALA A 10 0.26 -10.08 -12.22
N ILE A 11 1.58 -10.28 -12.13
CA ILE A 11 2.44 -9.80 -11.01
C ILE A 11 2.26 -8.30 -10.73
N PRO A 12 2.29 -7.44 -11.75
CA PRO A 12 2.09 -6.02 -11.59
C PRO A 12 0.70 -5.70 -11.07
N VAL A 13 -0.35 -6.44 -11.47
CA VAL A 13 -1.72 -6.19 -10.99
C VAL A 13 -1.88 -6.58 -9.52
N VAL A 14 -1.27 -7.68 -9.06
CA VAL A 14 -1.27 -8.06 -7.65
C VAL A 14 -0.48 -7.05 -6.82
N LEU A 15 0.72 -6.68 -7.26
CA LEU A 15 1.52 -5.64 -6.62
C LEU A 15 0.79 -4.28 -6.64
N LEU A 16 0.22 -3.87 -7.78
CA LEU A 16 -0.56 -2.64 -7.96
C LEU A 16 -1.85 -2.62 -7.15
N GLN A 17 -2.55 -3.74 -6.98
CA GLN A 17 -3.72 -3.82 -6.12
C GLN A 17 -3.32 -3.72 -4.64
N SER A 18 -2.22 -4.38 -4.26
CA SER A 18 -1.57 -4.18 -2.95
C SER A 18 -1.15 -2.73 -2.75
N PHE A 19 -0.69 -2.02 -3.79
CA PHE A 19 -0.34 -0.59 -3.72
C PHE A 19 -1.55 0.35 -3.75
N ARG A 20 -2.62 0.05 -4.52
CA ARG A 20 -3.85 0.86 -4.60
C ARG A 20 -4.55 0.99 -3.25
N ASN A 21 -4.39 -0.03 -2.40
CA ASN A 21 -4.94 -0.05 -1.04
C ASN A 21 -3.91 0.37 0.03
N PHE A 22 -2.75 0.93 -0.33
CA PHE A 22 -1.70 1.27 0.64
C PHE A 22 -1.06 2.67 0.50
N SER A 23 -1.32 3.52 1.50
CA SER A 23 -0.38 4.01 2.53
C SER A 23 -1.05 5.12 3.35
N ALA A 24 -0.87 5.09 4.68
CA ALA A 24 -1.35 6.09 5.62
C ALA A 24 -0.72 7.49 5.45
N ARG A 25 0.16 7.68 4.44
CA ARG A 25 0.76 9.00 4.15
C ARG A 25 0.66 9.39 2.67
N TYR A 26 1.12 8.61 1.69
CA TYR A 26 1.07 9.00 0.26
C TYR A 26 0.27 7.99 -0.58
N THR A 27 -0.65 8.46 -1.42
CA THR A 27 -1.34 7.57 -2.36
C THR A 27 -0.39 7.29 -3.54
N VAL A 28 0.18 6.08 -3.63
CA VAL A 28 0.85 5.62 -4.86
C VAL A 28 -0.24 5.45 -5.91
N THR A 29 -0.33 6.36 -6.87
CA THR A 29 -1.55 6.42 -7.70
C THR A 29 -1.33 6.40 -9.20
N SER A 30 -0.11 6.55 -9.69
CA SER A 30 0.16 6.42 -11.12
C SER A 30 1.50 5.73 -11.36
N ILE A 31 1.41 4.56 -11.99
CA ILE A 31 2.54 3.87 -12.61
C ILE A 31 2.37 4.07 -14.11
N VAL A 32 3.30 4.78 -14.75
CA VAL A 32 3.22 5.08 -16.19
C VAL A 32 4.31 4.32 -16.93
N SER A 33 3.91 3.43 -17.85
CA SER A 33 4.79 2.67 -18.74
C SER A 33 5.26 3.50 -19.93
N GLY A 34 6.57 3.60 -20.15
CA GLY A 34 7.15 4.09 -21.41
C GLY A 34 8.40 4.96 -21.22
N THR A 35 9.47 4.66 -21.97
CA THR A 35 10.73 5.42 -22.04
C THR A 35 10.64 6.73 -22.83
N SER A 36 9.50 7.01 -23.46
CA SER A 36 9.25 8.31 -24.07
C SER A 36 8.68 9.27 -23.04
N ALA A 37 9.39 10.38 -22.83
CA ALA A 37 9.13 11.47 -21.90
C ALA A 37 7.88 12.33 -22.23
N LEU A 38 6.81 11.69 -22.71
CA LEU A 38 5.41 12.15 -22.74
C LEU A 38 4.72 11.99 -21.36
N SER A 39 5.44 11.61 -20.31
CA SER A 39 4.87 10.92 -19.15
C SER A 39 4.60 11.79 -17.92
N HIS A 40 5.32 12.90 -17.70
CA HIS A 40 5.30 13.60 -16.40
C HIS A 40 4.05 14.46 -16.20
N VAL A 41 3.82 15.42 -17.11
CA VAL A 41 2.60 16.27 -17.09
C VAL A 41 1.38 15.38 -17.27
N LYS A 42 1.42 14.41 -18.20
CA LYS A 42 0.37 13.41 -18.40
C LYS A 42 0.06 12.61 -17.12
N ALA A 43 1.08 12.12 -16.40
CA ALA A 43 0.87 11.36 -15.16
C ALA A 43 0.18 12.21 -14.09
N GLN A 44 0.59 13.48 -13.96
CA GLN A 44 0.00 14.40 -13.00
C GLN A 44 -1.43 14.78 -13.37
N VAL A 45 -1.72 15.00 -14.66
CA VAL A 45 -3.07 15.23 -15.19
C VAL A 45 -4.00 14.05 -14.89
N VAL A 46 -3.59 12.84 -15.28
CA VAL A 46 -4.39 11.62 -15.04
C VAL A 46 -4.67 11.43 -13.55
N LYS A 47 -3.70 11.75 -12.69
CA LYS A 47 -3.91 11.69 -11.23
C LYS A 47 -4.87 12.79 -10.75
N ALA A 48 -4.67 14.03 -11.18
CA ALA A 48 -5.56 15.13 -10.81
C ALA A 48 -7.01 14.83 -11.22
N GLU A 49 -7.23 14.28 -12.41
CA GLU A 49 -8.55 13.83 -12.89
C GLU A 49 -9.13 12.71 -12.04
N HIS A 50 -8.33 11.70 -11.69
CA HIS A 50 -8.77 10.63 -10.80
C HIS A 50 -9.18 11.15 -9.41
N LEU A 51 -8.44 12.11 -8.86
CA LEU A 51 -8.79 12.77 -7.59
C LEU A 51 -10.06 13.61 -7.70
N CYS A 52 -10.28 14.26 -8.85
CA CYS A 52 -11.50 15.02 -9.12
C CYS A 52 -12.70 14.07 -9.20
N ALA A 53 -12.60 13.01 -10.00
CA ALA A 53 -13.64 12.02 -10.17
C ALA A 53 -14.01 11.31 -8.87
N SER A 54 -13.03 10.96 -8.02
CA SER A 54 -13.29 10.33 -6.71
C SER A 54 -13.99 11.26 -5.71
N ARG A 55 -13.99 12.57 -5.96
CA ARG A 55 -14.74 13.59 -5.22
C ARG A 55 -16.01 14.07 -5.94
N GLY A 56 -16.41 13.38 -7.02
CA GLY A 56 -17.61 13.72 -7.79
C GLY A 56 -17.47 15.00 -8.64
N LEU A 57 -16.25 15.48 -8.88
CA LEU A 57 -15.99 16.62 -9.76
C LEU A 57 -15.84 16.14 -11.21
N SER A 58 -16.48 16.83 -12.14
CA SER A 58 -16.41 16.57 -13.58
C SER A 58 -15.32 17.35 -14.31
N VAL A 59 -14.64 18.27 -13.62
CA VAL A 59 -13.59 19.14 -14.17
C VAL A 59 -12.36 19.08 -13.28
N LEU A 60 -11.19 19.23 -13.90
CA LEU A 60 -9.90 19.32 -13.23
C LEU A 60 -9.91 20.45 -12.19
N ASN A 61 -9.61 20.12 -10.94
CA ASN A 61 -9.49 21.08 -9.84
C ASN A 61 -8.11 20.95 -9.20
N GLU A 62 -7.29 21.97 -9.44
CA GLU A 62 -5.89 22.02 -9.02
C GLU A 62 -5.72 22.09 -7.49
N SER A 63 -6.69 22.65 -6.76
CA SER A 63 -6.66 22.71 -5.28
C SER A 63 -6.63 21.32 -4.62
N LEU A 64 -7.11 20.28 -5.33
CA LEU A 64 -7.01 18.92 -4.84
C LEU A 64 -5.57 18.41 -4.85
N LEU A 65 -4.71 18.88 -5.76
CA LEU A 65 -3.28 18.55 -5.73
C LEU A 65 -2.59 19.21 -4.55
N GLU A 66 -2.95 20.45 -4.24
CA GLU A 66 -2.32 21.20 -3.14
C GLU A 66 -2.53 20.54 -1.78
N SER A 67 -3.68 19.87 -1.62
CA SER A 67 -4.05 19.14 -0.40
C SER A 67 -3.57 17.68 -0.40
N SER A 68 -2.95 17.19 -1.48
CA SER A 68 -2.64 15.77 -1.68
C SER A 68 -1.17 15.42 -1.50
N LYS A 69 -0.96 14.16 -1.14
CA LYS A 69 0.34 13.49 -1.03
C LYS A 69 0.46 12.46 -2.16
N ILE A 70 1.23 12.77 -3.20
CA ILE A 70 1.26 12.01 -4.46
C ILE A 70 2.67 11.47 -4.72
N LEU A 71 2.75 10.20 -5.12
CA LEU A 71 3.95 9.60 -5.72
C LEU A 71 3.64 9.15 -7.16
N ILE A 72 4.44 9.64 -8.10
CA ILE A 72 4.47 9.25 -9.51
C ILE A 72 5.70 8.37 -9.73
N LEU A 73 5.49 7.15 -10.22
CA LEU A 73 6.57 6.23 -10.60
C LEU A 73 6.70 6.21 -12.13
N LEU A 74 7.90 6.55 -12.60
CA LEU A 74 8.24 6.57 -14.02
C LEU A 74 8.88 5.23 -14.37
N LEU A 75 8.15 4.39 -15.09
CA LEU A 75 8.68 3.10 -15.49
C LEU A 75 9.75 3.25 -16.56
N GLY A 76 10.79 2.46 -16.38
CA GLY A 76 11.94 2.37 -17.25
C GLY A 76 11.68 1.71 -18.61
N ALA A 77 12.79 1.43 -19.29
CA ALA A 77 12.78 0.64 -20.52
C ALA A 77 12.18 -0.74 -20.28
N SER A 78 11.34 -1.16 -21.23
CA SER A 78 10.74 -2.48 -21.30
C SER A 78 11.18 -3.19 -22.57
N ASN A 79 11.25 -4.51 -22.53
CA ASN A 79 11.46 -5.35 -23.71
C ASN A 79 10.44 -6.50 -23.70
N GLU A 80 10.53 -7.42 -24.65
CA GLU A 80 9.58 -8.53 -24.74
C GLU A 80 9.64 -9.47 -23.52
N SER A 81 10.83 -9.69 -22.94
CA SER A 81 11.00 -10.52 -21.74
C SER A 81 10.56 -9.83 -20.45
N LEU A 82 10.63 -8.50 -20.38
CA LEU A 82 10.27 -7.63 -19.27
C LEU A 82 9.39 -6.47 -19.78
N PRO A 83 8.10 -6.71 -20.08
CA PRO A 83 7.22 -5.73 -20.71
C PRO A 83 6.87 -4.53 -19.82
N LEU A 84 7.22 -4.58 -18.54
CA LEU A 84 7.06 -3.48 -17.59
C LEU A 84 8.39 -2.92 -17.07
N GLY A 85 9.48 -3.39 -17.67
CA GLY A 85 10.84 -2.99 -17.40
C GLY A 85 11.46 -3.62 -16.16
N ALA A 86 12.74 -3.34 -15.97
CA ALA A 86 13.57 -3.92 -14.92
C ALA A 86 13.10 -3.58 -13.49
N ALA A 87 12.26 -2.56 -13.33
CA ALA A 87 11.64 -2.19 -12.06
C ALA A 87 10.82 -3.31 -11.39
N PHE A 88 10.28 -4.22 -12.20
CA PHE A 88 9.52 -5.39 -11.78
C PHE A 88 10.33 -6.69 -11.85
N HIS A 89 11.62 -6.60 -12.16
CA HIS A 89 12.47 -7.77 -12.11
C HIS A 89 12.52 -8.30 -10.68
N VAL A 90 12.31 -9.61 -10.53
CA VAL A 90 12.33 -10.29 -9.24
C VAL A 90 13.50 -11.27 -9.25
N PRO A 91 14.55 -11.03 -8.45
CA PRO A 91 15.66 -11.96 -8.29
C PRO A 91 15.21 -13.32 -7.74
N ALA A 92 15.91 -14.40 -8.06
CA ALA A 92 15.59 -15.75 -7.56
C ALA A 92 15.65 -15.85 -6.02
N ASP A 93 16.49 -15.06 -5.35
CA ASP A 93 16.62 -15.02 -3.89
C ASP A 93 15.68 -14.00 -3.21
N CYS A 94 14.82 -13.33 -3.99
CA CYS A 94 13.94 -12.26 -3.52
C CYS A 94 13.04 -12.70 -2.36
N ARG A 95 12.93 -11.85 -1.32
CA ARG A 95 12.11 -12.11 -0.14
C ARG A 95 10.75 -11.43 -0.26
N VAL A 96 9.77 -11.94 0.47
CA VAL A 96 8.52 -11.21 0.69
C VAL A 96 8.75 -10.18 1.78
N VAL A 97 8.49 -8.91 1.48
CA VAL A 97 8.56 -7.78 2.43
C VAL A 97 7.17 -7.54 2.99
N GLU A 98 7.09 -7.35 4.32
CA GLU A 98 5.83 -7.29 5.07
C GLU A 98 5.67 -6.00 5.88
N THR A 99 6.22 -4.87 5.42
CA THR A 99 6.03 -3.59 6.12
C THR A 99 5.92 -2.43 5.15
N PRO A 100 4.80 -1.69 5.13
CA PRO A 100 3.47 -1.98 5.69
C PRO A 100 2.53 -2.79 4.76
N TRP A 101 3.01 -3.22 3.59
CA TRP A 101 2.32 -4.07 2.61
C TRP A 101 2.99 -5.45 2.49
N ILE A 102 2.36 -6.37 1.74
CA ILE A 102 2.94 -7.66 1.37
C ILE A 102 3.27 -7.63 -0.12
N ALA A 103 4.56 -7.65 -0.44
CA ALA A 103 5.05 -7.63 -1.82
C ALA A 103 6.37 -8.38 -1.92
N MET A 104 6.77 -8.76 -3.13
CA MET A 104 8.15 -9.21 -3.36
C MET A 104 9.11 -8.03 -3.25
N ASP A 105 10.30 -8.25 -2.69
CA ASP A 105 11.38 -7.28 -2.61
C ASP A 105 11.98 -7.02 -4.01
N CYS A 106 11.24 -6.32 -4.84
CA CYS A 106 11.66 -5.92 -6.18
C CYS A 106 11.99 -4.41 -6.23
N PRO A 107 12.69 -3.94 -7.28
CA PRO A 107 13.18 -2.56 -7.30
C PRO A 107 12.11 -1.49 -7.12
N ILE A 108 10.91 -1.70 -7.67
CA ILE A 108 9.81 -0.76 -7.49
C ILE A 108 9.31 -0.69 -6.03
N VAL A 109 9.28 -1.81 -5.30
CA VAL A 109 8.93 -1.84 -3.88
C VAL A 109 9.95 -1.07 -3.07
N ASN A 110 11.23 -1.26 -3.39
CA ASN A 110 12.31 -0.57 -2.71
C ASN A 110 12.29 0.95 -3.00
N ALA A 111 12.00 1.36 -4.24
CA ALA A 111 11.81 2.78 -4.58
C ALA A 111 10.66 3.40 -3.77
N ILE A 112 9.50 2.74 -3.67
CA ILE A 112 8.37 3.21 -2.84
C ILE A 112 8.76 3.30 -1.37
N LYS A 113 9.49 2.30 -0.85
CA LYS A 113 9.96 2.28 0.54
C LYS A 113 10.87 3.47 0.83
N ASN A 114 11.88 3.68 0.01
CA ASN A 114 12.82 4.79 0.18
C ASN A 114 12.12 6.15 0.08
N VAL A 115 11.22 6.32 -0.89
CA VAL A 115 10.47 7.58 -1.01
C VAL A 115 9.57 7.81 0.20
N ASN A 116 8.90 6.77 0.72
CA ASN A 116 8.12 6.90 1.95
C ASN A 116 8.97 7.34 3.16
N GLU A 117 10.19 6.82 3.28
CA GLU A 117 11.15 7.20 4.31
C GLU A 117 11.59 8.66 4.17
N LEU A 118 11.89 9.12 2.95
CA LEU A 118 12.22 10.53 2.69
C LEU A 118 11.01 11.44 2.92
N ALA A 119 9.82 10.97 2.57
CA ALA A 119 8.60 11.74 2.60
C ALA A 119 8.05 11.98 4.02
N GLU A 120 8.60 11.33 5.05
CA GLU A 120 8.35 11.68 6.45
C GLU A 120 8.68 13.15 6.75
N ASN A 121 9.60 13.73 5.99
CA ASN A 121 10.03 15.11 6.09
C ASN A 121 9.20 16.10 5.23
N SER A 122 8.13 15.63 4.58
CA SER A 122 7.31 16.43 3.68
C SER A 122 5.82 16.29 3.99
N ASP A 123 5.08 17.40 3.92
CA ASP A 123 3.64 17.41 4.22
C ASP A 123 2.77 17.21 2.97
N LYS A 124 2.88 18.00 1.91
CA LYS A 124 2.00 17.86 0.73
C LYS A 124 2.80 18.07 -0.54
N GLY A 125 2.33 17.57 -1.67
CA GLY A 125 3.00 17.75 -2.96
C GLY A 125 3.19 16.45 -3.72
N VAL A 126 4.10 16.50 -4.70
CA VAL A 126 4.29 15.44 -5.69
C VAL A 126 5.73 14.97 -5.67
N TRP A 127 5.92 13.70 -5.35
CA TRP A 127 7.17 12.98 -5.57
C TRP A 127 7.15 12.34 -6.95
N ILE A 128 8.26 12.46 -7.69
CA ILE A 128 8.46 11.84 -9.00
C ILE A 128 9.72 11.00 -8.91
N CYS A 129 9.60 9.69 -9.07
CA CYS A 129 10.70 8.74 -8.96
C CYS A 129 10.82 7.89 -10.22
N GLY A 130 11.99 7.90 -10.84
CA GLY A 130 12.38 6.93 -11.83
C GLY A 130 12.55 5.55 -11.22
N THR A 131 12.25 4.51 -11.99
CA THR A 131 12.45 3.11 -11.57
C THR A 131 13.54 2.40 -12.37
N ASP A 132 14.40 3.16 -13.05
CA ASP A 132 15.56 2.68 -13.81
C ASP A 132 16.76 2.35 -12.92
N ALA A 133 16.62 2.42 -11.60
CA ALA A 133 17.70 2.12 -10.66
C ALA A 133 17.16 1.45 -9.39
N PHE A 134 17.95 0.54 -8.83
CA PHE A 134 17.81 0.03 -7.49
C PHE A 134 18.75 0.78 -6.56
N TRP A 135 18.25 1.26 -5.43
CA TRP A 135 19.06 2.04 -4.50
C TRP A 135 18.57 1.84 -3.07
N LYS A 136 19.47 1.92 -2.09
CA LYS A 136 19.11 1.80 -0.66
C LYS A 136 19.72 2.94 0.12
N ILE A 137 18.91 3.57 0.96
CA ILE A 137 19.36 4.62 1.88
C ILE A 137 20.15 3.94 3.01
N LYS A 138 21.35 4.45 3.33
CA LYS A 138 22.16 3.94 4.46
C LYS A 138 21.55 4.37 5.79
N GLU A 139 21.21 5.65 5.91
CA GLU A 139 20.62 6.27 7.10
C GLU A 139 19.59 7.34 6.70
N PRO A 140 18.38 7.33 7.28
CA PRO A 140 17.39 8.38 7.05
C PRO A 140 17.90 9.71 7.56
N LYS A 141 18.27 10.60 6.64
CA LYS A 141 18.53 12.01 6.98
C LYS A 141 17.20 12.74 7.11
N ARG A 142 17.08 13.57 8.15
CA ARG A 142 16.00 14.55 8.23
C ARG A 142 16.30 15.66 7.24
N PHE A 143 15.47 15.77 6.21
CA PHE A 143 15.51 16.88 5.27
C PHE A 143 14.49 17.94 5.69
N SER A 144 14.73 19.19 5.32
CA SER A 144 13.71 20.24 5.38
C SER A 144 13.56 20.77 3.97
N PHE A 145 12.36 20.68 3.42
CA PHE A 145 12.07 21.11 2.05
C PHE A 145 11.47 22.52 2.08
N SER A 146 12.07 23.43 1.33
CA SER A 146 11.48 24.75 1.10
C SER A 146 10.19 24.62 0.30
N ARG A 147 9.20 25.47 0.60
CA ARG A 147 7.93 25.50 -0.14
C ARG A 147 8.04 26.15 -1.53
N SER A 148 9.15 26.86 -1.78
CA SER A 148 9.38 27.61 -3.03
C SER A 148 10.51 27.03 -3.89
N GLU A 149 11.13 25.92 -3.48
CA GLU A 149 12.24 25.29 -4.20
C GLU A 149 11.84 23.88 -4.66
N ILE A 150 12.35 23.47 -5.82
CA ILE A 150 12.31 22.07 -6.25
C ILE A 150 13.41 21.32 -5.49
N ALA A 151 13.07 20.19 -4.87
CA ALA A 151 14.05 19.31 -4.26
C ALA A 151 14.43 18.20 -5.24
N ALA A 152 15.63 18.27 -5.79
CA ALA A 152 16.22 17.21 -6.62
C ALA A 152 17.15 16.35 -5.76
N PHE A 153 17.34 15.08 -6.12
CA PHE A 153 18.16 14.16 -5.34
C PHE A 153 19.31 13.59 -6.15
N CYS A 154 20.45 13.43 -5.47
CA CYS A 154 21.68 12.87 -6.01
C CYS A 154 22.38 11.99 -4.98
N PHE A 155 23.44 11.32 -5.40
CA PHE A 155 24.35 10.58 -4.53
C PHE A 155 25.80 10.82 -4.96
N GLU A 156 26.74 10.53 -4.07
CA GLU A 156 28.16 10.50 -4.39
C GLU A 156 28.47 9.22 -5.16
N GLY A 157 28.71 9.36 -6.46
CA GLY A 157 29.05 8.26 -7.35
C GLY A 157 30.55 8.13 -7.57
N ARG A 158 30.92 7.16 -8.41
CA ARG A 158 32.28 6.96 -8.91
C ARG A 158 32.46 7.71 -10.23
N SER A 159 33.70 8.03 -10.58
CA SER A 159 34.02 8.65 -11.88
C SER A 159 33.50 7.86 -13.10
N SER A 160 33.38 6.54 -12.99
CA SER A 160 32.78 5.68 -14.04
C SER A 160 31.28 5.94 -14.25
N ASP A 161 30.57 6.38 -13.22
CA ASP A 161 29.11 6.59 -13.28
C ASP A 161 28.76 7.80 -14.16
N CYS A 162 29.69 8.77 -14.31
CA CYS A 162 29.56 9.92 -15.20
C CYS A 162 29.36 9.53 -16.68
N GLN A 163 29.87 8.36 -17.10
CA GLN A 163 29.78 7.88 -18.48
C GLN A 163 28.38 7.38 -18.85
N SER A 164 27.56 7.05 -17.85
CA SER A 164 26.22 6.47 -18.05
C SER A 164 25.10 7.36 -17.51
N HIS A 165 25.39 8.24 -16.56
CA HIS A 165 24.40 9.03 -15.83
C HIS A 165 24.52 10.54 -16.10
N GLY A 166 23.55 11.28 -15.57
CA GLY A 166 23.66 12.73 -15.39
C GLY A 166 24.38 13.05 -14.07
N VAL A 167 25.10 14.17 -14.03
CA VAL A 167 25.80 14.70 -12.87
C VAL A 167 25.37 16.15 -12.66
N TYR A 168 24.99 16.51 -11.44
CA TYR A 168 24.71 17.90 -11.11
C TYR A 168 26.01 18.68 -10.91
N GLU A 169 26.06 19.87 -11.50
CA GLU A 169 26.96 20.93 -11.08
C GLU A 169 26.24 21.80 -10.05
N LEU A 170 26.85 21.97 -8.88
CA LEU A 170 26.23 22.63 -7.73
C LEU A 170 27.00 23.90 -7.33
N ASP A 171 26.29 24.88 -6.76
CA ASP A 171 26.92 25.99 -6.05
C ASP A 171 27.22 25.67 -4.57
N GLU A 172 27.72 26.67 -3.84
CA GLU A 172 28.10 26.54 -2.44
C GLU A 172 26.90 26.22 -1.53
N GLU A 173 25.69 26.64 -1.92
CA GLU A 173 24.43 26.34 -1.24
C GLU A 173 23.76 25.03 -1.71
N ASN A 174 24.41 24.23 -2.55
CA ASN A 174 23.84 23.02 -3.19
C ASN A 174 22.66 23.28 -4.14
N MET A 175 22.63 24.45 -4.78
CA MET A 175 21.71 24.74 -5.87
C MET A 175 22.25 24.21 -7.18
N VAL A 176 21.36 23.69 -8.02
CA VAL A 176 21.71 23.20 -9.35
C VAL A 176 22.07 24.39 -10.24
N LYS A 177 23.31 24.39 -10.76
CA LYS A 177 23.80 25.34 -11.78
C LYS A 177 23.69 24.78 -13.19
N SER A 178 23.99 23.49 -13.35
CA SER A 178 23.91 22.78 -14.62
C SER A 178 23.79 21.27 -14.42
N ILE A 179 23.53 20.55 -15.51
CA ILE A 179 23.48 19.08 -15.56
C ILE A 179 24.36 18.61 -16.71
N HIS A 180 25.39 17.84 -16.40
CA HIS A 180 26.27 17.21 -17.38
C HIS A 180 25.84 15.76 -17.58
N TYR A 181 25.70 15.31 -18.83
CA TYR A 181 25.20 13.97 -19.14
C TYR A 181 26.20 13.18 -19.97
N ARG A 182 26.55 11.95 -19.53
CA ARG A 182 27.51 11.08 -20.22
C ARG A 182 28.82 11.82 -20.54
N CYS A 183 29.42 12.40 -19.51
CA CYS A 183 30.60 13.25 -19.61
C CYS A 183 31.83 12.61 -18.95
N GLU A 184 33.00 13.19 -19.21
CA GLU A 184 34.21 12.88 -18.45
C GLU A 184 34.06 13.35 -17.00
N ALA A 185 34.70 12.62 -16.08
CA ALA A 185 34.61 12.94 -14.67
C ALA A 185 35.46 14.17 -14.33
N ALA A 186 34.80 15.27 -14.01
CA ALA A 186 35.46 16.49 -13.52
C ALA A 186 35.89 16.40 -12.05
N SER A 187 35.34 15.43 -11.30
CA SER A 187 35.57 15.23 -9.87
C SER A 187 35.77 13.73 -9.57
N SER A 188 36.50 13.44 -8.50
CA SER A 188 36.62 12.08 -7.93
C SER A 188 35.31 11.59 -7.31
N GLU A 189 34.45 12.51 -6.86
CA GLU A 189 33.18 12.22 -6.18
C GLU A 189 32.02 13.01 -6.85
N PRO A 190 31.63 12.64 -8.09
CA PRO A 190 30.56 13.31 -8.81
C PRO A 190 29.21 13.19 -8.09
N LYS A 191 28.39 14.25 -8.14
CA LYS A 191 27.02 14.25 -7.62
C LYS A 191 26.06 13.69 -8.67
N VAL A 192 25.95 12.37 -8.73
CA VAL A 192 25.19 11.64 -9.74
C VAL A 192 23.68 11.78 -9.50
N VAL A 193 22.93 12.07 -10.56
CA VAL A 193 21.48 12.25 -10.54
C VAL A 193 20.77 10.94 -10.20
N LEU A 194 19.92 10.93 -9.17
CA LEU A 194 19.20 9.72 -8.71
C LEU A 194 17.91 9.43 -9.50
N GLY A 195 17.43 10.36 -10.32
CA GLY A 195 16.12 10.20 -10.98
C GLY A 195 14.93 10.45 -10.05
N LEU A 196 15.15 11.18 -8.93
CA LEU A 196 14.15 11.48 -7.91
C LEU A 196 14.01 12.98 -7.69
N ILE A 197 12.77 13.48 -7.71
CA ILE A 197 12.42 14.89 -7.50
C ILE A 197 11.18 15.00 -6.60
N TYR A 198 11.13 16.02 -5.75
CA TYR A 198 9.95 16.45 -5.02
C TYR A 198 9.53 17.88 -5.40
N LEU A 199 8.25 18.04 -5.71
CA LEU A 199 7.58 19.31 -6.01
C LEU A 199 6.63 19.67 -4.86
N PRO A 200 6.89 20.76 -4.12
CA PRO A 200 5.95 21.33 -3.17
C PRO A 200 4.61 21.72 -3.81
N PRO A 201 3.53 21.90 -3.04
CA PRO A 201 2.17 22.13 -3.55
C PRO A 201 2.06 23.25 -4.61
N MET A 202 2.67 24.41 -4.36
CA MET A 202 2.63 25.54 -5.30
C MET A 202 3.31 25.18 -6.64
N LEU A 203 4.44 24.48 -6.58
CA LEU A 203 5.20 24.10 -7.77
C LEU A 203 4.57 22.92 -8.51
N SER A 204 3.88 22.03 -7.79
CA SER A 204 3.12 20.95 -8.42
C SER A 204 1.92 21.49 -9.19
N THR A 205 1.16 22.44 -8.64
CA THR A 205 0.08 23.13 -9.37
C THR A 205 0.61 23.88 -10.59
N ARG A 206 1.72 24.61 -10.43
CA ARG A 206 2.38 25.30 -11.55
C ARG A 206 2.87 24.33 -12.64
N PHE A 207 3.32 23.14 -12.27
CA PHE A 207 3.73 22.12 -13.24
C PHE A 207 2.53 21.50 -13.95
N LEU A 208 1.43 21.28 -13.23
CA LEU A 208 0.19 20.78 -13.81
C LEU A 208 -0.34 21.74 -14.88
N SER A 209 -0.31 23.07 -14.65
CA SER A 209 -0.92 24.07 -15.54
C SER A 209 -0.38 24.06 -16.97
N LEU A 210 0.77 23.42 -17.22
CA LEU A 210 1.31 23.22 -18.56
C LEU A 210 0.50 22.25 -19.44
N TYR A 211 -0.43 21.47 -18.86
CA TYR A 211 -1.12 20.38 -19.55
C TYR A 211 -1.92 20.80 -20.79
N SER A 212 -2.46 22.02 -20.79
CA SER A 212 -3.30 22.56 -21.87
C SER A 212 -2.55 23.56 -22.76
N VAL A 213 -1.28 23.84 -22.48
CA VAL A 213 -0.50 24.88 -23.16
C VAL A 213 0.22 24.31 -24.38
N PHE A 214 -0.12 24.76 -25.60
CA PHE A 214 0.60 24.35 -26.81
C PHE A 214 2.01 24.99 -26.88
N PRO A 215 3.07 24.26 -27.28
CA PRO A 215 3.09 22.88 -27.76
C PRO A 215 3.23 21.82 -26.66
N ILE A 216 3.36 22.21 -25.40
CA ILE A 216 3.56 21.29 -24.27
C ILE A 216 2.39 20.30 -24.13
N SER A 217 1.16 20.73 -24.45
CA SER A 217 -0.04 19.88 -24.44
C SER A 217 0.07 18.65 -25.35
N ARG A 218 0.95 18.67 -26.36
CA ARG A 218 1.32 17.50 -27.19
C ARG A 218 1.97 16.38 -26.39
N SER A 219 2.50 16.68 -25.20
CA SER A 219 3.00 15.68 -24.25
C SER A 219 1.88 14.99 -23.46
N THR A 220 0.63 15.42 -23.61
CA THR A 220 -0.54 14.87 -22.91
C THR A 220 -1.54 14.27 -23.90
N TYR A 221 -2.53 13.54 -23.38
CA TYR A 221 -3.58 13.00 -24.24
C TYR A 221 -4.47 14.11 -24.82
N TYR A 222 -4.60 15.29 -24.17
CA TYR A 222 -5.33 16.44 -24.75
C TYR A 222 -4.76 16.88 -26.10
N GLY A 223 -3.42 16.89 -26.24
CA GLY A 223 -2.78 17.20 -27.50
C GLY A 223 -2.97 16.10 -28.55
N ILE A 224 -2.86 14.84 -28.14
CA ILE A 224 -3.05 13.67 -29.02
C ILE A 224 -4.49 13.61 -29.54
N ASP A 225 -5.48 13.80 -28.68
CA ASP A 225 -6.91 13.82 -29.02
C ASP A 225 -7.24 15.00 -29.96
N SER A 226 -6.47 16.08 -29.88
CA SER A 226 -6.53 17.22 -30.79
C SER A 226 -5.73 17.01 -32.10
N GLY A 227 -5.26 15.79 -32.36
CA GLY A 227 -4.54 15.43 -33.59
C GLY A 227 -3.06 15.80 -33.61
N ALA A 228 -2.48 16.20 -32.49
CA ALA A 228 -1.07 16.55 -32.45
C ALA A 228 -0.16 15.31 -32.39
N LEU A 229 0.94 15.37 -33.14
CA LEU A 229 2.02 14.38 -33.04
C LEU A 229 2.69 14.56 -31.67
N GLY A 230 2.81 13.51 -30.85
CA GLY A 230 3.28 13.60 -29.47
C GLY A 230 4.60 14.39 -29.29
N LEU A 231 4.84 14.91 -28.08
CA LEU A 231 6.04 15.68 -27.72
C LEU A 231 6.81 15.04 -26.56
N LYS A 232 8.10 14.75 -26.75
CA LYS A 232 8.99 14.15 -25.73
C LYS A 232 9.75 15.24 -24.92
N LEU A 233 9.52 15.32 -23.60
CA LEU A 233 10.17 16.26 -22.67
C LEU A 233 10.78 15.57 -21.45
N SER A 234 12.09 15.74 -21.24
CA SER A 234 12.83 15.27 -20.07
C SER A 234 12.60 16.15 -18.84
N LEU A 235 12.29 15.54 -17.70
CA LEU A 235 12.17 16.27 -16.44
C LEU A 235 13.48 17.00 -16.06
N PHE A 236 14.64 16.38 -16.32
CA PHE A 236 15.92 16.98 -15.98
C PHE A 236 16.37 18.02 -17.01
N PHE A 237 16.30 17.67 -18.30
CA PHE A 237 16.84 18.54 -19.36
C PHE A 237 15.89 19.62 -19.83
N ASP A 238 14.57 19.42 -19.69
CA ASP A 238 13.57 20.35 -20.19
C ASP A 238 12.75 21.02 -19.07
N LEU A 239 12.96 20.68 -17.79
CA LEU A 239 12.38 21.41 -16.63
C LEU A 239 13.44 21.88 -15.64
N ILE A 240 14.30 20.99 -15.11
CA ILE A 240 15.29 21.40 -14.09
C ILE A 240 16.27 22.43 -14.65
N LEU A 241 16.80 22.24 -15.86
CA LEU A 241 17.69 23.24 -16.49
C LEU A 241 17.03 24.61 -16.70
N ALA A 242 15.70 24.68 -16.81
CA ALA A 242 14.98 25.95 -16.90
C ALA A 242 15.11 26.80 -15.62
N THR A 243 15.45 26.18 -14.49
CA THR A 243 15.61 26.85 -13.19
C THR A 243 17.00 27.47 -12.97
N CYS A 244 17.96 27.18 -13.85
CA CYS A 244 19.35 27.57 -13.65
C CYS A 244 20.04 28.16 -14.89
N LEU A 245 19.47 28.00 -16.09
CA LEU A 245 20.03 28.54 -17.32
C LEU A 245 19.27 29.78 -17.83
N PRO A 246 19.96 30.74 -18.49
CA PRO A 246 19.33 31.83 -19.23
C PRO A 246 18.41 31.33 -20.35
N GLU A 247 17.41 32.11 -20.76
CA GLU A 247 16.40 31.68 -21.75
C GLU A 247 17.03 31.18 -23.06
N ASP A 248 17.95 31.95 -23.64
CA ASP A 248 18.56 31.63 -24.93
C ASP A 248 19.42 30.36 -24.89
N GLU A 249 20.22 30.20 -23.83
CA GLU A 249 21.03 29.02 -23.60
C GLU A 249 20.15 27.79 -23.36
N PHE A 250 19.13 27.90 -22.51
CA PHE A 250 18.20 26.82 -22.24
C PHE A 250 17.42 26.39 -23.49
N ALA A 251 16.85 27.35 -24.23
CA ALA A 251 16.03 27.06 -25.41
C ALA A 251 16.84 26.45 -26.55
N SER A 252 18.14 26.77 -26.64
CA SER A 252 19.08 26.25 -27.63
C SER A 252 19.92 25.05 -27.16
N SER A 253 19.76 24.63 -25.90
CA SER A 253 20.52 23.53 -25.30
C SER A 253 20.45 22.23 -26.11
N HIS A 254 21.45 21.37 -25.93
CA HIS A 254 21.60 20.14 -26.70
C HIS A 254 20.32 19.28 -26.72
N VAL A 255 20.06 18.67 -27.87
CA VAL A 255 18.96 17.72 -28.03
C VAL A 255 19.45 16.37 -27.53
N PHE A 256 19.14 16.07 -26.27
CA PHE A 256 19.46 14.77 -25.70
C PHE A 256 18.63 13.66 -26.36
N GLU A 257 19.11 12.41 -26.34
CA GLU A 257 18.39 11.21 -26.79
C GLU A 257 16.96 11.11 -26.19
N LYS A 258 16.78 11.68 -25.00
CA LYS A 258 15.51 11.76 -24.28
C LYS A 258 14.60 12.93 -24.68
N SER A 259 15.00 13.78 -25.62
CA SER A 259 14.25 14.96 -26.09
C SER A 259 13.53 14.69 -27.41
N ASP A 260 12.61 15.56 -27.78
CA ASP A 260 11.91 15.48 -29.06
C ASP A 260 12.86 15.71 -30.25
N LYS A 261 12.57 15.04 -31.38
CA LYS A 261 13.36 15.19 -32.61
C LYS A 261 12.98 16.46 -33.38
N ASN A 262 11.78 17.00 -33.15
CA ASN A 262 11.37 18.27 -33.73
C ASN A 262 11.93 19.44 -32.91
N ILE A 263 13.06 19.97 -33.38
CA ILE A 263 13.84 21.00 -32.70
C ILE A 263 13.05 22.29 -32.52
N ASP A 264 12.23 22.69 -33.49
CA ASP A 264 11.46 23.94 -33.42
C ASP A 264 10.37 23.87 -32.34
N VAL A 265 9.64 22.75 -32.31
CA VAL A 265 8.60 22.50 -31.30
C VAL A 265 9.22 22.36 -29.90
N LEU A 266 10.38 21.69 -29.81
CA LEU A 266 11.12 21.56 -28.55
C LEU A 266 11.58 22.93 -28.04
N ARG A 267 12.18 23.76 -28.91
CA ARG A 267 12.64 25.12 -28.57
C ARG A 267 11.48 26.00 -28.12
N GLN A 268 10.34 25.96 -28.82
CA GLN A 268 9.14 26.70 -28.42
C GLN A 268 8.62 26.23 -27.05
N SER A 269 8.60 24.93 -26.81
CA SER A 269 8.18 24.34 -25.54
C SER A 269 9.11 24.75 -24.39
N ARG A 270 10.43 24.71 -24.60
CA ARG A 270 11.43 25.16 -23.63
C ARG A 270 11.25 26.63 -23.25
N ARG A 271 11.02 27.53 -24.22
CA ARG A 271 10.74 28.95 -23.89
C ARG A 271 9.51 29.13 -22.99
N ILE A 272 8.45 28.35 -23.21
CA ILE A 272 7.26 28.38 -22.35
C ILE A 272 7.59 27.87 -20.95
N ILE A 273 8.30 26.74 -20.86
CA ILE A 273 8.73 26.17 -19.56
C ILE A 273 9.61 27.16 -18.80
N TRP A 274 10.57 27.79 -19.49
CA TRP A 274 11.44 28.81 -18.91
C TRP A 274 10.64 29.98 -18.33
N LYS A 275 9.68 30.53 -19.07
CA LYS A 275 8.80 31.60 -18.57
C LYS A 275 8.08 31.21 -17.27
N CYS A 276 7.68 29.94 -17.13
CA CYS A 276 7.01 29.46 -15.93
C CYS A 276 7.96 29.17 -14.75
N PHE A 277 9.20 28.75 -15.01
CA PHE A 277 10.09 28.16 -14.00
C PHE A 277 11.42 28.87 -13.75
N HIS A 278 11.83 29.87 -14.54
CA HIS A 278 13.14 30.54 -14.36
C HIS A 278 13.34 31.23 -13.01
N ASN A 279 12.25 31.68 -12.36
CA ASN A 279 12.30 32.26 -11.02
C ASN A 279 12.20 31.22 -9.90
N VAL A 280 12.06 29.94 -10.25
CA VAL A 280 12.04 28.83 -9.29
C VAL A 280 13.46 28.34 -9.12
N ARG A 281 13.83 28.03 -7.89
CA ARG A 281 15.16 27.51 -7.52
C ARG A 281 15.10 25.99 -7.38
N CYS A 282 16.15 25.29 -7.83
CA CYS A 282 16.28 23.84 -7.64
C CYS A 282 17.47 23.49 -6.75
N ARG A 283 17.20 22.87 -5.60
CA ARG A 283 18.22 22.42 -4.64
C ARG A 283 18.46 20.94 -4.78
N ALA A 284 19.72 20.53 -4.84
CA ALA A 284 20.11 19.14 -4.82
C ALA A 284 20.35 18.65 -3.38
N HIS A 285 19.76 17.52 -3.04
CA HIS A 285 19.95 16.82 -1.77
C HIS A 285 20.75 15.54 -2.01
N CYS A 286 21.97 15.50 -1.48
CA CYS A 286 22.86 14.35 -1.59
C CYS A 286 22.51 13.28 -0.56
N LEU A 287 22.01 12.13 -1.03
CA LEU A 287 21.60 11.00 -0.21
C LEU A 287 22.79 10.08 0.10
N PRO A 288 22.95 9.65 1.37
CA PRO A 288 23.91 8.62 1.72
C PRO A 288 23.36 7.26 1.31
N LEU A 289 23.75 6.77 0.14
CA LEU A 289 23.32 5.45 -0.33
C LEU A 289 24.23 4.36 0.24
N SER A 290 23.65 3.27 0.73
CA SER A 290 24.37 2.04 1.06
C SER A 290 24.59 1.17 -0.18
N HIS A 291 23.75 1.36 -1.20
CA HIS A 291 23.78 0.60 -2.44
C HIS A 291 23.11 1.39 -3.56
N TYR A 292 23.66 1.30 -4.77
CA TYR A 292 23.10 1.84 -6.01
C TYR A 292 23.46 0.90 -7.17
N GLU A 293 22.46 0.59 -8.00
CA GLU A 293 22.58 -0.23 -9.19
C GLU A 293 21.66 0.35 -10.28
N TYR A 294 22.22 0.59 -11.46
CA TYR A 294 21.45 1.08 -12.61
C TYR A 294 20.85 -0.10 -13.39
N LEU A 295 19.54 -0.09 -13.57
CA LEU A 295 18.75 -1.14 -14.21
C LEU A 295 18.32 -0.79 -15.65
N GLY A 296 18.67 0.40 -16.15
CA GLY A 296 18.14 0.94 -17.41
C GLY A 296 18.62 0.24 -18.69
N SER A 297 19.60 -0.66 -18.62
CA SER A 297 19.99 -1.53 -19.76
C SER A 297 19.28 -2.88 -19.64
N VAL A 298 18.05 -2.98 -20.18
CA VAL A 298 17.24 -4.21 -20.15
C VAL A 298 17.86 -5.35 -20.97
N GLU A 299 18.91 -5.07 -21.75
CA GLU A 299 19.62 -6.03 -22.62
C GLU A 299 20.30 -7.17 -21.84
N ASN A 300 20.61 -6.97 -20.55
CA ASN A 300 21.27 -7.99 -19.72
C ASN A 300 20.38 -8.55 -18.59
N VAL A 301 19.12 -8.11 -18.48
CA VAL A 301 18.22 -8.56 -17.40
C VAL A 301 17.35 -9.70 -17.94
N HIS A 302 17.78 -10.93 -17.72
CA HIS A 302 16.93 -12.10 -17.91
C HIS A 302 16.15 -12.36 -16.63
N SER A 303 14.84 -12.57 -16.73
CA SER A 303 14.06 -13.03 -15.59
C SER A 303 14.48 -14.46 -15.27
N GLU A 304 15.19 -14.67 -14.16
CA GLU A 304 15.60 -16.00 -13.70
C GLU A 304 14.39 -16.86 -13.28
N MET A 305 13.29 -16.20 -12.89
CA MET A 305 12.02 -16.84 -12.55
C MET A 305 10.93 -16.46 -13.54
N SER A 306 10.10 -17.43 -13.90
CA SER A 306 8.86 -17.22 -14.61
C SER A 306 7.83 -16.50 -13.74
N THR A 307 6.83 -15.89 -14.38
CA THR A 307 5.72 -15.25 -13.67
C THR A 307 4.93 -16.26 -12.80
N THR A 308 4.81 -17.50 -13.27
CA THR A 308 4.11 -18.57 -12.57
C THR A 308 4.84 -18.95 -11.28
N GLU A 309 6.16 -19.18 -11.34
CA GLU A 309 6.97 -19.53 -10.17
C GLU A 309 6.94 -18.42 -9.10
N ILE A 310 6.95 -17.16 -9.52
CA ILE A 310 6.78 -16.01 -8.64
C ILE A 310 5.43 -16.07 -7.90
N MET A 311 4.34 -16.34 -8.62
CA MET A 311 2.99 -16.40 -8.06
C MET A 311 2.83 -17.57 -7.09
N GLU A 312 3.38 -18.73 -7.44
CA GLU A 312 3.40 -19.92 -6.59
C GLU A 312 4.17 -19.65 -5.30
N ARG A 313 5.37 -19.05 -5.39
CA ARG A 313 6.14 -18.66 -4.21
C ARG A 313 5.38 -17.67 -3.32
N LEU A 314 4.69 -16.70 -3.91
CA LEU A 314 3.89 -15.72 -3.17
C LEU A 314 2.71 -16.40 -2.48
N ARG A 315 1.97 -17.26 -3.21
CA ARG A 315 0.87 -18.08 -2.69
C ARG A 315 1.36 -18.93 -1.51
N ASP A 316 2.44 -19.68 -1.67
CA ASP A 316 2.94 -20.62 -0.68
C ASP A 316 3.48 -19.90 0.57
N THR A 317 4.11 -18.74 0.37
CA THR A 317 4.48 -17.85 1.47
C THR A 317 3.24 -17.37 2.22
N MET A 318 2.19 -16.95 1.52
CA MET A 318 0.94 -16.51 2.16
C MET A 318 0.21 -17.64 2.88
N LEU A 319 0.22 -18.87 2.34
CA LEU A 319 -0.32 -20.06 3.01
C LEU A 319 0.44 -20.38 4.30
N THR A 320 1.76 -20.23 4.27
CA THR A 320 2.61 -20.38 5.46
C THR A 320 2.28 -19.31 6.49
N ARG A 321 2.15 -18.04 6.08
CA ARG A 321 1.75 -16.93 6.96
C ARG A 321 0.36 -17.10 7.56
N LEU A 322 -0.59 -17.56 6.76
CA LEU A 322 -1.93 -17.87 7.25
C LEU A 322 -1.87 -18.94 8.34
N SER A 323 -0.98 -19.92 8.20
CA SER A 323 -0.74 -20.98 9.20
C SER A 323 -0.12 -20.44 10.47
N GLU A 324 0.87 -19.57 10.35
CA GLU A 324 1.46 -18.86 11.49
C GLU A 324 0.46 -17.97 12.22
N LEU A 325 -0.45 -17.28 11.50
CA LEU A 325 -1.50 -16.45 12.10
C LEU A 325 -2.50 -17.28 12.92
N VAL A 326 -2.88 -18.46 12.44
CA VAL A 326 -3.77 -19.38 13.18
C VAL A 326 -3.06 -19.94 14.41
N MET A 327 -1.80 -20.35 14.27
CA MET A 327 -1.04 -21.04 15.30
C MET A 327 -0.42 -20.10 16.35
N GLY A 328 -0.14 -18.87 15.98
CA GLY A 328 0.52 -17.86 16.80
C GLY A 328 -0.36 -17.32 17.92
N THR A 329 0.23 -16.53 18.81
CA THR A 329 -0.49 -15.83 19.90
C THR A 329 -0.80 -14.37 19.56
N LYS A 330 -0.26 -13.86 18.45
CA LYS A 330 -0.48 -12.51 17.91
C LYS A 330 -1.52 -12.59 16.80
N GLN A 331 -2.53 -11.72 16.82
CA GLN A 331 -3.68 -11.79 15.92
C GLN A 331 -3.99 -10.46 15.22
N HIS A 332 -3.00 -9.89 14.55
CA HIS A 332 -3.34 -8.94 13.50
C HIS A 332 -3.74 -9.73 12.27
N PHE A 333 -5.05 -9.95 12.10
CA PHE A 333 -5.62 -10.47 10.85
C PHE A 333 -5.36 -9.44 9.76
N SER A 334 -4.27 -9.63 9.03
CA SER A 334 -3.97 -8.77 7.90
C SER A 334 -4.82 -9.22 6.72
N ARG A 335 -5.87 -8.44 6.42
CA ARG A 335 -6.67 -8.56 5.18
C ARG A 335 -5.77 -8.63 3.94
N ALA A 336 -4.58 -8.03 4.00
CA ALA A 336 -3.58 -8.10 2.94
C ALA A 336 -3.07 -9.53 2.69
N VAL A 337 -2.92 -10.38 3.72
CA VAL A 337 -2.50 -11.78 3.53
C VAL A 337 -3.53 -12.54 2.70
N LEU A 338 -4.81 -12.43 3.05
CA LEU A 338 -5.90 -13.09 2.31
C LEU A 338 -6.05 -12.54 0.90
N MET A 339 -6.00 -11.20 0.74
CA MET A 339 -6.06 -10.59 -0.59
C MET A 339 -4.90 -11.02 -1.48
N THR A 340 -3.67 -10.99 -0.97
CA THR A 340 -2.48 -11.42 -1.72
C THR A 340 -2.55 -12.90 -2.05
N LEU A 341 -2.99 -13.75 -1.11
CA LEU A 341 -3.20 -15.16 -1.35
C LEU A 341 -4.24 -15.41 -2.45
N MET A 342 -5.41 -14.78 -2.37
CA MET A 342 -6.45 -14.92 -3.39
C MET A 342 -5.96 -14.49 -4.77
N ALA A 343 -5.24 -13.36 -4.81
CA ALA A 343 -4.76 -12.80 -6.05
C ALA A 343 -3.63 -13.64 -6.66
N SER A 344 -2.67 -14.12 -5.87
CA SER A 344 -1.60 -15.00 -6.37
C SER A 344 -2.12 -16.39 -6.74
N ASN A 345 -2.99 -16.97 -5.91
CA ASN A 345 -3.58 -18.29 -6.16
C ASN A 345 -4.32 -18.32 -7.50
N SER A 346 -5.15 -17.32 -7.80
CA SER A 346 -5.91 -17.23 -9.08
C SER A 346 -5.05 -17.17 -10.35
N ARG A 347 -3.73 -17.06 -10.20
CA ARG A 347 -2.75 -16.93 -11.29
C ARG A 347 -1.82 -18.15 -11.41
N CYS A 348 -1.91 -19.08 -10.47
CA CYS A 348 -1.22 -20.37 -10.55
C CYS A 348 -2.01 -21.32 -11.45
N GLU A 349 -1.33 -22.24 -12.13
CA GLU A 349 -2.01 -23.29 -12.92
C GLU A 349 -2.79 -24.23 -12.01
N GLU A 350 -2.18 -24.60 -10.87
CA GLU A 350 -2.83 -25.37 -9.82
C GLU A 350 -3.35 -24.44 -8.72
N ASN A 351 -4.67 -24.24 -8.70
CA ASN A 351 -5.32 -23.46 -7.64
C ASN A 351 -5.43 -24.30 -6.35
N VAL A 352 -4.98 -23.72 -5.24
CA VAL A 352 -5.26 -24.26 -3.91
C VAL A 352 -6.69 -23.88 -3.53
N ASP A 353 -7.49 -24.84 -3.07
CA ASP A 353 -8.78 -24.53 -2.44
C ASP A 353 -8.51 -23.89 -1.07
N ILE A 354 -8.71 -22.57 -1.00
CA ILE A 354 -8.45 -21.78 0.20
C ILE A 354 -9.40 -22.17 1.34
N LEU A 355 -10.64 -22.59 1.04
CA LEU A 355 -11.58 -23.07 2.06
C LEU A 355 -11.16 -24.42 2.62
N ASP A 356 -10.74 -25.37 1.77
CA ASP A 356 -10.16 -26.64 2.23
C ASP A 356 -8.90 -26.41 3.07
N ARG A 357 -8.05 -25.47 2.66
CA ARG A 357 -6.85 -25.13 3.42
C ARG A 357 -7.22 -24.57 4.80
N LEU A 358 -8.12 -23.58 4.87
CA LEU A 358 -8.58 -23.02 6.13
C LEU A 358 -9.22 -24.10 7.02
N GLU A 359 -10.06 -24.97 6.45
CA GLU A 359 -10.66 -26.10 7.18
C GLU A 359 -9.60 -27.04 7.78
N SER A 360 -8.54 -27.33 7.02
CA SER A 360 -7.45 -28.20 7.48
C SER A 360 -6.64 -27.61 8.65
N MET A 361 -6.71 -26.29 8.84
CA MET A 361 -6.01 -25.57 9.91
C MET A 361 -6.81 -25.55 11.22
N CYS A 362 -8.05 -26.03 11.21
CA CYS A 362 -8.84 -26.22 12.43
C CYS A 362 -8.19 -27.30 13.31
N VAL A 363 -7.78 -26.93 14.53
CA VAL A 363 -7.20 -27.82 15.53
C VAL A 363 -8.16 -27.91 16.72
N SER A 364 -8.12 -28.98 17.53
CA SER A 364 -9.01 -29.15 18.69
C SER A 364 -9.03 -27.98 19.68
N LYS A 365 -7.96 -27.17 19.76
CA LYS A 365 -7.92 -26.03 20.69
C LYS A 365 -8.89 -24.91 20.31
N ILE A 366 -9.83 -24.60 21.19
CA ILE A 366 -10.85 -23.54 21.10
C ILE A 366 -10.34 -22.21 20.49
N PRO A 367 -9.24 -21.58 20.96
CA PRO A 367 -8.79 -20.29 20.42
C PRO A 367 -8.41 -20.35 18.93
N ARG A 368 -7.99 -21.52 18.44
CA ARG A 368 -7.60 -21.72 17.04
C ARG A 368 -8.84 -21.87 16.16
N CYS A 369 -9.86 -22.59 16.63
CA CYS A 369 -11.15 -22.69 15.93
C CYS A 369 -11.78 -21.31 15.70
N ALA A 370 -11.82 -20.45 16.73
CA ALA A 370 -12.32 -19.08 16.62
C ALA A 370 -11.60 -18.28 15.52
N ARG A 371 -10.26 -18.35 15.49
CA ARG A 371 -9.44 -17.64 14.50
C ARG A 371 -9.69 -18.11 13.08
N VAL A 372 -9.72 -19.42 12.87
CA VAL A 372 -9.93 -19.99 11.53
C VAL A 372 -11.31 -19.61 11.01
N LEU A 373 -12.35 -19.70 11.85
CA LEU A 373 -13.70 -19.31 11.48
C LEU A 373 -13.79 -17.81 11.14
N MET A 374 -13.10 -16.94 11.90
CA MET A 374 -13.02 -15.51 11.60
C MET A 374 -12.28 -15.23 10.28
N LEU A 375 -11.15 -15.89 10.04
CA LEU A 375 -10.41 -15.80 8.76
C LEU A 375 -11.27 -16.27 7.58
N THR A 376 -12.06 -17.31 7.78
CA THR A 376 -12.97 -17.84 6.76
C THR A 376 -14.11 -16.87 6.47
N ALA A 377 -14.69 -16.26 7.50
CA ALA A 377 -15.68 -15.20 7.35
C ALA A 377 -15.10 -14.00 6.57
N GLU A 378 -13.86 -13.60 6.86
CA GLU A 378 -13.17 -12.54 6.11
C GLU A 378 -12.91 -12.94 4.66
N PHE A 379 -12.44 -14.16 4.40
CA PHE A 379 -12.23 -14.70 3.05
C PHE A 379 -13.51 -14.70 2.21
N LEU A 380 -14.65 -15.13 2.78
CA LEU A 380 -15.94 -15.11 2.09
C LEU A 380 -16.40 -13.68 1.81
N ALA A 381 -16.21 -12.75 2.75
CA ALA A 381 -16.54 -11.34 2.54
C ALA A 381 -15.66 -10.69 1.46
N LEU A 382 -14.38 -11.06 1.38
CA LEU A 382 -13.48 -10.65 0.31
C LEU A 382 -13.91 -11.21 -1.05
N SER A 383 -14.30 -12.48 -1.08
CA SER A 383 -14.78 -13.18 -2.28
C SER A 383 -16.10 -12.61 -2.81
N ALA A 384 -16.89 -11.96 -1.97
CA ALA A 384 -18.10 -11.24 -2.37
C ALA A 384 -17.82 -9.88 -3.04
N HIS A 385 -16.55 -9.43 -3.13
CA HIS A 385 -16.13 -8.21 -3.83
C HIS A 385 -16.91 -6.94 -3.43
N GLY A 386 -17.29 -6.82 -2.16
CA GLY A 386 -18.05 -5.68 -1.65
C GLY A 386 -19.55 -5.69 -1.99
N LYS A 387 -20.06 -6.80 -2.54
CA LYS A 387 -21.49 -7.04 -2.79
C LYS A 387 -22.08 -7.95 -1.71
N GLY A 388 -23.40 -8.16 -1.74
CA GLY A 388 -24.08 -9.12 -0.86
C GLY A 388 -24.60 -8.56 0.48
N GLY A 389 -24.40 -7.26 0.73
CA GLY A 389 -24.95 -6.55 1.88
C GLY A 389 -24.03 -6.54 3.11
N LEU A 390 -24.60 -6.25 4.29
CA LEU A 390 -23.84 -6.12 5.54
C LEU A 390 -23.49 -7.49 6.12
N ARG A 391 -22.25 -7.62 6.62
CA ARG A 391 -21.83 -8.82 7.38
C ARG A 391 -22.47 -8.88 8.76
N SER A 392 -22.82 -7.74 9.36
CA SER A 392 -23.52 -7.66 10.64
C SER A 392 -24.96 -8.18 10.57
N GLY A 393 -25.43 -8.81 11.65
CA GLY A 393 -26.81 -9.26 11.79
C GLY A 393 -26.96 -10.61 12.50
N PRO A 394 -28.20 -11.07 12.71
CA PRO A 394 -28.46 -12.33 13.40
C PRO A 394 -27.99 -13.55 12.58
N ALA A 395 -27.43 -14.53 13.26
CA ALA A 395 -26.87 -15.77 12.69
C ALA A 395 -27.77 -17.01 12.91
N ALA A 396 -29.11 -16.86 12.88
CA ALA A 396 -30.06 -17.89 13.34
C ALA A 396 -30.60 -18.84 12.25
N ASN A 397 -29.82 -19.15 11.20
CA ASN A 397 -30.29 -20.11 10.20
C ASN A 397 -30.31 -21.51 10.82
N PRO A 398 -31.41 -22.30 10.68
CA PRO A 398 -31.51 -23.61 11.31
C PRO A 398 -30.38 -24.58 10.96
N SER A 399 -29.84 -24.52 9.73
CA SER A 399 -28.74 -25.38 9.30
C SER A 399 -27.46 -25.15 10.12
N PHE A 400 -27.21 -23.91 10.56
CA PHE A 400 -26.08 -23.55 11.40
C PHE A 400 -26.39 -23.70 12.90
N THR A 401 -27.63 -23.39 13.30
CA THR A 401 -28.07 -23.40 14.71
C THR A 401 -27.89 -24.78 15.35
N VAL A 402 -28.23 -25.85 14.64
CA VAL A 402 -27.99 -27.23 15.11
C VAL A 402 -26.50 -27.47 15.41
N VAL A 403 -25.61 -26.94 14.58
CA VAL A 403 -24.15 -27.08 14.80
C VAL A 403 -23.71 -26.20 15.98
N PHE A 404 -24.29 -25.01 16.16
CA PHE A 404 -23.99 -24.15 17.30
C PHE A 404 -24.36 -24.80 18.64
N GLU A 405 -25.48 -25.51 18.69
CA GLU A 405 -25.89 -26.28 19.86
C GLU A 405 -24.93 -27.44 20.15
N SER A 406 -24.48 -28.15 19.11
CA SER A 406 -23.45 -29.18 19.24
C SER A 406 -22.14 -28.61 19.76
N ILE A 407 -21.65 -27.48 19.21
CA ILE A 407 -20.43 -26.80 19.69
C ILE A 407 -20.53 -26.45 21.18
N LYS A 408 -21.69 -25.97 21.64
CA LYS A 408 -21.91 -25.65 23.06
C LYS A 408 -21.86 -26.88 23.96
N LYS A 409 -22.23 -28.05 23.45
CA LYS A 409 -22.25 -29.31 24.20
C LYS A 409 -20.88 -29.98 24.25
N ASP A 410 -20.16 -29.98 23.13
CA ASP A 410 -18.83 -30.60 23.02
C ASP A 410 -17.89 -29.71 22.16
N PRO A 411 -17.27 -28.69 22.75
CA PRO A 411 -16.51 -27.69 21.99
C PRO A 411 -15.20 -28.21 21.40
N GLU A 412 -14.64 -29.31 21.92
CA GLU A 412 -13.37 -29.86 21.48
C GLU A 412 -13.53 -30.80 20.27
N ASP A 413 -14.77 -31.16 19.89
CA ASP A 413 -15.03 -31.99 18.72
C ASP A 413 -14.83 -31.22 17.40
N ARG A 414 -13.78 -31.60 16.67
CA ARG A 414 -13.44 -31.09 15.33
C ARG A 414 -14.57 -31.27 14.31
N THR A 415 -15.43 -32.29 14.44
CA THR A 415 -16.46 -32.59 13.45
C THR A 415 -17.48 -31.45 13.29
N HIS A 416 -17.61 -30.61 14.33
CA HIS A 416 -18.50 -29.46 14.32
C HIS A 416 -18.04 -28.41 13.31
N VAL A 417 -16.75 -28.07 13.32
CA VAL A 417 -16.20 -27.11 12.36
C VAL A 417 -16.29 -27.67 10.93
N GLN A 418 -15.97 -28.95 10.73
CA GLN A 418 -16.14 -29.61 9.43
C GLN A 418 -17.59 -29.56 8.94
N SER A 419 -18.56 -29.70 9.84
CA SER A 419 -19.98 -29.56 9.51
C SER A 419 -20.34 -28.15 9.05
N LEU A 420 -19.78 -27.10 9.67
CA LEU A 420 -19.95 -25.71 9.22
C LEU A 420 -19.42 -25.52 7.80
N TYR A 421 -18.20 -25.99 7.51
CA TYR A 421 -17.60 -25.89 6.17
C TYR A 421 -18.41 -26.66 5.12
N ARG A 422 -18.90 -27.86 5.46
CA ARG A 422 -19.77 -28.64 4.58
C ARG A 422 -21.06 -27.89 4.23
N ILE A 423 -21.70 -27.25 5.21
CA ILE A 423 -22.90 -26.42 4.97
C ILE A 423 -22.58 -25.28 4.00
N VAL A 424 -21.48 -24.56 4.26
CA VAL A 424 -21.04 -23.42 3.44
C VAL A 424 -20.79 -23.86 2.00
N LYS A 425 -19.93 -24.87 1.78
CA LYS A 425 -19.55 -25.37 0.46
C LYS A 425 -20.76 -25.85 -0.36
N GLN A 426 -21.73 -26.51 0.28
CA GLN A 426 -22.87 -27.09 -0.42
C GLN A 426 -23.95 -26.06 -0.81
N LYS A 427 -24.19 -25.05 0.04
CA LYS A 427 -25.38 -24.20 -0.09
C LYS A 427 -25.09 -22.70 -0.20
N TRP A 428 -23.92 -22.23 0.21
CA TRP A 428 -23.70 -20.79 0.44
C TRP A 428 -22.58 -20.17 -0.39
N MET A 429 -22.11 -20.85 -1.44
CA MET A 429 -21.06 -20.37 -2.33
C MET A 429 -21.57 -19.89 -3.70
N ARG A 430 -22.90 -19.83 -3.90
CA ARG A 430 -23.50 -19.60 -5.23
C ARG A 430 -23.55 -18.13 -5.63
N THR A 431 -23.78 -17.24 -4.67
CA THR A 431 -23.91 -15.80 -4.91
C THR A 431 -23.13 -15.01 -3.88
N GLU A 432 -22.79 -13.75 -4.18
CA GLU A 432 -22.11 -12.87 -3.22
C GLU A 432 -22.96 -12.66 -1.95
N THR A 433 -24.30 -12.66 -2.08
CA THR A 433 -25.22 -12.60 -0.93
C THR A 433 -25.12 -13.84 -0.06
N ASP A 434 -25.00 -15.02 -0.67
CA ASP A 434 -24.82 -16.26 0.07
C ASP A 434 -23.49 -16.27 0.82
N MET A 435 -22.40 -15.82 0.19
CA MET A 435 -21.09 -15.73 0.81
C MET A 435 -21.09 -14.79 2.03
N ILE A 436 -21.72 -13.61 1.93
CA ILE A 436 -21.84 -12.67 3.07
C ILE A 436 -22.68 -13.25 4.20
N ARG A 437 -23.78 -13.94 3.88
CA ARG A 437 -24.63 -14.59 4.89
C ARG A 437 -23.91 -15.76 5.56
N ALA A 438 -23.17 -16.58 4.81
CA ALA A 438 -22.32 -17.62 5.37
C ALA A 438 -21.21 -17.03 6.26
N ALA A 439 -20.54 -15.97 5.81
CA ALA A 439 -19.53 -15.26 6.60
C ALA A 439 -20.09 -14.84 7.97
N ARG A 440 -21.31 -14.30 8.00
CA ARG A 440 -22.01 -13.95 9.25
C ARG A 440 -22.23 -15.15 10.17
N HIS A 441 -22.62 -16.31 9.63
CA HIS A 441 -22.80 -17.52 10.44
C HIS A 441 -21.49 -18.08 10.97
N LEU A 442 -20.41 -18.05 10.18
CA LEU A 442 -19.08 -18.45 10.63
C LEU A 442 -18.53 -17.50 11.71
N GLU A 443 -18.80 -16.19 11.57
CA GLU A 443 -18.49 -15.21 12.61
C GLU A 443 -19.26 -15.50 13.91
N GLY A 444 -20.55 -15.84 13.80
CA GLY A 444 -21.34 -16.28 14.95
C GLY A 444 -20.80 -17.54 15.62
N ALA A 445 -20.32 -18.52 14.84
CA ALA A 445 -19.65 -19.70 15.39
C ALA A 445 -18.32 -19.35 16.09
N ALA A 446 -17.53 -18.44 15.50
CA ALA A 446 -16.30 -17.95 16.11
C ALA A 446 -16.58 -17.28 17.47
N GLN A 447 -17.67 -16.51 17.58
CA GLN A 447 -18.08 -15.86 18.83
C GLN A 447 -18.42 -16.86 19.94
N ILE A 448 -19.00 -18.04 19.61
CA ILE A 448 -19.26 -19.10 20.60
C ILE A 448 -17.93 -19.59 21.19
N TYR A 449 -16.92 -19.87 20.36
CA TYR A 449 -15.59 -20.25 20.82
C TYR A 449 -14.90 -19.14 21.62
N THR A 450 -15.01 -17.88 21.18
CA THR A 450 -14.50 -16.72 21.93
C THR A 450 -15.16 -16.61 23.31
N GLN A 451 -16.48 -16.83 23.42
CA GLN A 451 -17.18 -16.81 24.69
C GLN A 451 -16.66 -17.88 25.64
N MET A 452 -16.40 -19.09 25.14
CA MET A 452 -15.81 -20.19 25.93
C MET A 452 -14.40 -19.86 26.42
N GLU A 453 -13.56 -19.26 25.57
CA GLU A 453 -12.21 -18.81 25.96
C GLU A 453 -12.29 -17.76 27.07
N VAL A 454 -13.19 -16.79 26.94
CA VAL A 454 -13.42 -15.77 27.99
C VAL A 454 -13.91 -16.42 29.28
N GLN A 455 -14.85 -17.36 29.20
CA GLN A 455 -15.37 -18.05 30.38
C GLN A 455 -14.26 -18.83 31.12
N ASP A 456 -13.42 -19.58 30.39
CA ASP A 456 -12.29 -20.32 30.98
C ASP A 456 -11.28 -19.37 31.65
N ILE A 457 -10.99 -18.22 31.04
CA ILE A 457 -10.12 -17.19 31.64
C ILE A 457 -10.77 -16.62 32.90
N CYS A 458 -12.04 -16.22 32.84
CA CYS A 458 -12.74 -15.59 33.96
C CYS A 458 -12.92 -16.56 35.14
N GLN A 459 -13.23 -17.84 34.89
CA GLN A 459 -13.40 -18.85 35.95
C GLN A 459 -12.15 -19.01 36.81
N LYS A 460 -10.95 -18.83 36.25
CA LYS A 460 -9.69 -18.87 37.01
C LYS A 460 -9.52 -17.70 37.99
N HIS A 461 -10.30 -16.64 37.81
CA HIS A 461 -10.23 -15.41 38.62
C HIS A 461 -11.46 -15.17 39.48
N ILE A 462 -12.54 -15.94 39.30
CA ILE A 462 -13.73 -15.86 40.15
C ILE A 462 -13.46 -16.69 41.41
N PRO A 463 -13.51 -16.10 42.61
CA PRO A 463 -13.35 -16.86 43.85
C PRO A 463 -14.47 -17.88 43.99
N THR A 464 -14.12 -19.15 44.22
CA THR A 464 -15.09 -20.18 44.57
C THR A 464 -15.72 -19.79 45.90
N LEU A 465 -17.02 -19.46 45.88
CA LEU A 465 -17.77 -19.24 47.12
C LEU A 465 -17.82 -20.57 47.87
N GLY A 466 -17.25 -20.62 49.08
CA GLY A 466 -17.36 -21.79 49.94
C GLY A 466 -18.81 -22.07 50.34
N GLU A 467 -19.16 -23.33 50.56
CA GLU A 467 -20.44 -23.70 51.16
C GLU A 467 -20.58 -22.98 52.51
N ARG A 468 -21.66 -22.22 52.67
CA ARG A 468 -21.96 -21.52 53.91
C ARG A 468 -22.39 -22.52 54.97
N GLU A 469 -21.73 -22.55 56.12
CA GLU A 469 -22.15 -23.32 57.31
C GLU A 469 -23.43 -22.80 58.00
N SER A 470 -24.14 -21.82 57.41
CA SER A 470 -25.32 -21.20 58.04
C SER A 470 -26.62 -21.78 57.49
N SER A 471 -27.42 -22.36 58.38
CA SER A 471 -28.74 -22.95 58.10
C SER A 471 -29.87 -21.93 57.86
N VAL A 472 -29.58 -20.63 57.87
CA VAL A 472 -30.58 -19.57 57.69
C VAL A 472 -30.15 -18.65 56.55
N ALA A 473 -30.80 -18.80 55.39
CA ALA A 473 -30.67 -17.86 54.29
C ALA A 473 -31.31 -16.51 54.69
N PRO A 474 -30.65 -15.36 54.47
CA PRO A 474 -31.26 -14.05 54.73
C PRO A 474 -32.52 -13.87 53.86
N MET A 475 -33.58 -13.28 54.46
CA MET A 475 -34.86 -13.01 53.79
C MET A 475 -34.76 -11.99 52.64
N SER A 476 -33.74 -11.14 52.65
CA SER A 476 -33.37 -10.28 51.51
C SER A 476 -31.93 -9.82 51.63
N VAL A 477 -31.27 -9.58 50.50
CA VAL A 477 -29.94 -8.96 50.45
C VAL A 477 -29.99 -7.72 49.56
N THR A 478 -29.52 -6.58 50.08
CA THR A 478 -29.34 -5.35 49.28
C THR A 478 -27.88 -5.22 48.87
N VAL A 479 -27.64 -5.15 47.56
CA VAL A 479 -26.31 -4.91 47.00
C VAL A 479 -26.27 -3.50 46.39
N GLN A 480 -25.20 -2.76 46.64
CA GLN A 480 -24.98 -1.42 46.10
C GLN A 480 -23.62 -1.31 45.41
N ALA A 481 -23.60 -0.91 44.13
CA ALA A 481 -22.38 -0.66 43.35
C ALA A 481 -22.34 0.76 42.77
N ALA A 482 -21.12 1.29 42.58
CA ALA A 482 -20.89 2.58 41.93
C ALA A 482 -21.02 2.44 40.39
N ALA A 483 -21.35 3.52 39.69
CA ALA A 483 -21.39 3.54 38.24
C ALA A 483 -19.97 3.62 37.66
N ARG A 484 -19.74 3.05 36.49
CA ARG A 484 -18.44 3.05 35.79
C ARG A 484 -18.45 4.08 34.67
N ILE A 485 -17.40 4.89 34.59
CA ILE A 485 -17.10 5.74 33.42
C ILE A 485 -15.74 5.38 32.83
N ASP A 486 -15.67 5.25 31.51
CA ASP A 486 -14.43 4.94 30.79
C ASP A 486 -13.78 6.23 30.30
N LEU A 487 -12.55 6.50 30.75
CA LEU A 487 -11.76 7.68 30.38
C LEU A 487 -10.89 7.41 29.15
N PHE A 488 -10.37 6.19 29.03
CA PHE A 488 -9.58 5.76 27.89
C PHE A 488 -9.73 4.26 27.64
N GLY A 489 -9.81 3.89 26.36
CA GLY A 489 -9.76 2.49 25.95
C GLY A 489 -11.05 1.71 26.17
N GLY A 490 -12.23 2.34 26.21
CA GLY A 490 -13.50 1.71 26.65
C GLY A 490 -13.99 0.44 25.93
N TRP A 491 -13.33 0.02 24.84
CA TRP A 491 -13.61 -1.28 24.18
C TRP A 491 -12.48 -2.31 24.35
N LEU A 492 -11.35 -1.91 24.95
CA LEU A 492 -10.18 -2.74 25.07
C LEU A 492 -10.45 -3.95 25.98
N ASP A 493 -11.32 -3.84 26.99
CA ASP A 493 -11.77 -4.98 27.81
C ASP A 493 -12.91 -5.82 27.20
N THR A 494 -13.40 -5.45 26.02
CA THR A 494 -14.49 -6.17 25.35
C THR A 494 -13.93 -7.28 24.45
N PRO A 495 -14.31 -8.55 24.61
CA PRO A 495 -13.96 -9.61 23.65
C PRO A 495 -14.58 -9.35 22.27
N PRO A 496 -13.90 -9.72 21.17
CA PRO A 496 -12.59 -10.37 21.12
C PRO A 496 -11.41 -9.39 21.29
N ILE A 497 -11.64 -8.08 21.29
CA ILE A 497 -10.59 -7.03 21.33
C ILE A 497 -9.63 -7.25 22.51
N THR A 498 -10.16 -7.54 23.69
CA THR A 498 -9.36 -7.79 24.92
C THR A 498 -8.43 -8.99 24.83
N LEU A 499 -8.73 -9.97 23.99
CA LEU A 499 -7.89 -11.15 23.82
C LEU A 499 -6.71 -10.88 22.87
N HIS A 500 -6.73 -9.75 22.14
CA HIS A 500 -5.83 -9.50 21.02
C HIS A 500 -5.01 -8.22 21.19
N ALA A 501 -5.59 -7.16 21.74
CA ALA A 501 -4.87 -5.93 22.06
C ALA A 501 -3.93 -6.19 23.24
N LYS A 502 -2.62 -5.92 23.07
CA LYS A 502 -1.62 -6.04 24.13
C LYS A 502 -0.72 -4.79 24.16
N PRO A 503 -0.66 -4.04 25.27
CA PRO A 503 -1.51 -4.19 26.46
C PRO A 503 -2.98 -3.87 26.14
N SER A 504 -3.90 -4.60 26.77
CA SER A 504 -5.31 -4.23 26.82
C SER A 504 -5.65 -3.80 28.24
N ALA A 505 -6.11 -2.56 28.38
CA ALA A 505 -6.60 -2.04 29.64
C ALA A 505 -7.57 -0.89 29.36
N VAL A 506 -8.59 -0.77 30.19
CA VAL A 506 -9.46 0.41 30.23
C VAL A 506 -9.06 1.24 31.44
N VAL A 507 -8.77 2.52 31.21
CA VAL A 507 -8.66 3.48 32.30
C VAL A 507 -10.07 3.95 32.60
N ASN A 508 -10.60 3.53 33.75
CA ASN A 508 -11.95 3.85 34.18
C ASN A 508 -11.97 4.51 35.57
N MET A 509 -13.12 5.07 35.92
CA MET A 509 -13.39 5.65 37.22
C MET A 509 -14.75 5.15 37.73
N ALA A 510 -14.82 4.82 39.02
CA ALA A 510 -16.07 4.49 39.69
C ALA A 510 -16.65 5.76 40.32
N ILE A 511 -17.87 6.13 39.94
CA ILE A 511 -18.55 7.34 40.40
C ILE A 511 -19.81 6.99 41.18
N LYS A 512 -20.05 7.75 42.25
CA LYS A 512 -21.37 7.84 42.88
C LYS A 512 -22.12 8.97 42.17
N VAL A 513 -23.36 8.71 41.80
CA VAL A 513 -24.23 9.74 41.23
C VAL A 513 -25.18 10.18 42.33
N ASP A 514 -25.27 11.48 42.56
CA ASP A 514 -26.11 12.08 43.62
C ASP A 514 -25.88 11.47 45.01
N GLU A 515 -24.61 11.22 45.35
CA GLU A 515 -24.16 10.58 46.61
C GLU A 515 -24.67 9.14 46.84
N LYS A 516 -25.45 8.59 45.91
CA LYS A 516 -26.03 7.25 45.96
C LYS A 516 -25.28 6.29 45.03
N LYS A 517 -25.30 5.00 45.38
CA LYS A 517 -24.84 3.90 44.52
C LYS A 517 -26.06 3.41 43.74
N GLU A 518 -26.09 3.69 42.44
CA GLU A 518 -27.32 3.66 41.64
C GLU A 518 -27.88 2.26 41.31
N THR A 519 -27.05 1.22 41.33
CA THR A 519 -27.53 -0.14 41.12
C THR A 519 -27.84 -0.81 42.45
N SER A 520 -29.13 -0.83 42.80
CA SER A 520 -29.67 -1.65 43.89
C SER A 520 -30.42 -2.85 43.32
N ALA A 521 -29.94 -4.05 43.63
CA ALA A 521 -30.67 -5.29 43.40
C ALA A 521 -31.12 -5.82 44.76
N VAL A 522 -32.41 -6.13 44.88
CA VAL A 522 -33.01 -6.82 46.03
C VAL A 522 -33.27 -8.24 45.59
N GLY A 523 -32.49 -9.18 46.12
CA GLY A 523 -32.62 -10.61 45.89
C GLY A 523 -33.23 -11.30 47.09
#